data_AF-A0A836NZS6-F1
#
_entry.id   AF-A0A836NZS6-F1
#
_cell.length_a   1.000
_cell.length_b   1.000
_cell.length_c   1.000
_cell.angle_alpha   90.00
_cell.angle_beta   90.00
_cell.angle_gamma   90.00
#
_symmetry.space_group_name_H-M   'P 1'
#
loop_
_entity.id
_entity.type
_entity.pdbx_description
1 polymer ?
#
loop_
_entity_poly.entity_id
_entity_poly.type
_entity_poly.pdbx_seq_one_letter_code
_entity_poly.pdbx_strand_id
1 'polypeptide(L)'
;YSYDGLTNKNGQAYSFTLGNQLRSVVGRQWYAYDGYGRRVIACGSGPCTYQLYSQAGALLHTRDASKSIDTDYLYLAGSVVATRARPAAGGTETVTYQHTDALGSPV
;
A
#
# COMPACT_ATOMS: atom_id res chain seq x y z
N TYR A 1 23.11 19.64 3.64
CA TYR A 1 22.77 18.75 2.52
C TYR A 1 21.31 18.95 2.17
N SER A 2 21.02 19.46 0.98
CA SER A 2 19.66 19.67 0.47
C SER A 2 19.24 18.40 -0.28
N TYR A 3 18.07 17.84 0.04
CA TYR A 3 17.60 16.59 -0.55
C TYR A 3 16.64 16.88 -1.72
N ASP A 4 16.84 16.17 -2.83
CA ASP A 4 16.20 16.40 -4.13
C ASP A 4 14.76 15.85 -4.19
N GLY A 5 13.89 16.47 -3.40
CA GLY A 5 12.45 16.20 -3.37
C GLY A 5 11.66 17.50 -3.24
N LEU A 6 10.40 17.49 -3.70
CA LEU A 6 9.48 18.63 -3.58
C LEU A 6 9.22 18.93 -2.09
N THR A 7 10.00 19.80 -1.47
CA THR A 7 9.88 20.08 -0.02
C THR A 7 8.71 20.97 0.33
N ASN A 8 8.19 21.75 -0.63
CA ASN A 8 6.99 22.56 -0.46
C ASN A 8 6.20 22.66 -1.77
N LYS A 9 4.87 22.57 -1.69
CA LYS A 9 3.96 22.93 -2.79
C LYS A 9 2.75 23.67 -2.21
N ASN A 10 2.55 24.91 -2.64
CA ASN A 10 1.42 25.75 -2.22
C ASN A 10 1.26 25.82 -0.69
N GLY A 11 2.38 25.92 0.04
CA GLY A 11 2.37 25.98 1.51
C GLY A 11 2.29 24.63 2.21
N GLN A 12 2.04 23.52 1.50
CA GLN A 12 2.17 22.18 2.08
C GLN A 12 3.63 21.75 2.10
N ALA A 13 4.16 21.44 3.28
CA ALA A 13 5.51 20.90 3.45
C ALA A 13 5.55 19.37 3.31
N TYR A 14 6.63 18.86 2.75
CA TYR A 14 6.88 17.43 2.56
C TYR A 14 8.30 17.07 3.01
N SER A 15 8.48 15.87 3.54
CA SER A 15 9.80 15.32 3.85
C SER A 15 10.01 13.98 3.16
N PHE A 16 11.25 13.73 2.75
CA PHE A 16 11.64 12.54 2.01
C PHE A 16 12.79 11.81 2.72
N THR A 17 12.92 10.51 2.48
CA THR A 17 14.12 9.74 2.82
C THR A 17 15.26 10.08 1.86
N LEU A 18 16.48 9.63 2.16
CA LEU A 18 17.62 9.78 1.25
C LEU A 18 17.38 9.09 -0.11
N GLY A 19 16.61 8.01 -0.13
CA GLY A 19 16.20 7.30 -1.35
C GLY A 19 15.01 7.94 -2.09
N ASN A 20 14.74 9.23 -1.85
CA ASN A 20 13.64 10.00 -2.44
C ASN A 20 12.23 9.40 -2.20
N GLN A 21 12.02 8.74 -1.05
CA GLN A 21 10.69 8.23 -0.68
C GLN A 21 9.99 9.23 0.24
N LEU A 22 8.75 9.61 -0.09
CA LEU A 22 7.94 10.50 0.72
C LEU A 22 7.71 9.91 2.12
N ARG A 23 8.16 10.60 3.17
CA ARG A 23 8.06 10.17 4.57
C ARG A 23 6.95 10.88 5.33
N SER A 24 6.72 12.16 5.04
CA SER A 24 5.64 12.92 5.66
C SER A 24 5.08 13.98 4.73
N VAL A 25 3.75 14.10 4.75
CA VAL A 25 3.01 15.29 4.37
C VAL A 25 2.65 15.98 5.68
N VAL A 26 3.37 17.05 6.03
CA VAL A 26 3.30 17.68 7.36
C VAL A 26 1.85 18.02 7.72
N GLY A 27 1.41 17.58 8.90
CA GLY A 27 0.05 17.79 9.40
C GLY A 27 -1.04 16.93 8.76
N ARG A 28 -0.69 16.02 7.84
CA ARG A 28 -1.67 15.21 7.10
C ARG A 28 -1.41 13.71 7.18
N GLN A 29 -0.26 13.26 6.69
CA GLN A 29 0.07 11.84 6.59
C GLN A 29 1.56 11.58 6.82
N TRP A 30 1.88 10.37 7.25
CA TRP A 30 3.24 9.84 7.30
C TRP A 30 3.28 8.41 6.77
N TYR A 31 4.47 8.01 6.33
CA TYR A 31 4.71 6.73 5.70
C TYR A 31 5.98 6.07 6.24
N ALA A 32 5.96 4.74 6.32
CA ALA A 32 7.15 3.93 6.58
C ALA A 32 7.39 2.95 5.44
N TYR A 33 8.66 2.57 5.28
CA TYR A 33 9.15 1.73 4.20
C TYR A 33 9.99 0.60 4.77
N ASP A 34 9.97 -0.56 4.12
CA ASP A 34 10.90 -1.65 4.42
C ASP A 34 12.30 -1.39 3.84
N GLY A 35 13.24 -2.31 4.11
CA GLY A 35 14.62 -2.21 3.62
C GLY A 35 14.77 -2.24 2.10
N TYR A 36 13.75 -2.72 1.37
CA TYR A 36 13.69 -2.68 -0.10
C TYR A 36 13.02 -1.40 -0.62
N GLY A 37 12.62 -0.49 0.26
CA GLY A 37 12.02 0.79 -0.10
C GLY A 37 10.54 0.73 -0.46
N ARG A 38 9.83 -0.34 -0.08
CA ARG A 38 8.40 -0.52 -0.34
C ARG A 38 7.61 0.02 0.85
N ARG A 39 6.52 0.74 0.61
CA ARG A 39 5.71 1.36 1.67
C ARG A 39 4.97 0.28 2.46
N VAL A 40 5.26 0.15 3.74
CA VAL A 40 4.62 -0.83 4.63
C VAL A 40 3.55 -0.21 5.54
N ILE A 41 3.59 1.11 5.70
CA ILE A 41 2.61 1.86 6.51
C ILE A 41 2.25 3.16 5.80
N ALA A 42 0.97 3.50 5.84
CA ALA A 42 0.45 4.84 5.58
C ALA A 42 -0.52 5.23 6.69
N CYS A 43 -0.25 6.33 7.38
CA CYS A 43 -1.08 6.80 8.49
C CYS A 43 -1.40 8.27 8.30
N GLY A 44 -2.64 8.65 8.61
CA GLY A 44 -3.06 10.06 8.71
C GLY A 44 -3.36 10.45 10.14
N SER A 45 -4.39 11.29 10.33
CA SER A 45 -5.00 11.55 11.63
C SER A 45 -5.83 10.37 12.16
N GLY A 46 -6.25 9.46 11.27
CA GLY A 46 -7.01 8.27 11.59
C GLY A 46 -6.19 6.98 11.57
N PRO A 47 -6.87 5.82 11.60
CA PRO A 47 -6.23 4.51 11.55
C PRO A 47 -5.36 4.34 10.30
N CYS A 48 -4.31 3.53 10.43
CA CYS A 48 -3.34 3.32 9.38
C CYS A 48 -3.77 2.24 8.39
N THR A 49 -3.20 2.30 7.19
CA THR A 49 -3.12 1.16 6.27
C THR A 49 -1.75 0.50 6.39
N TYR A 50 -1.73 -0.81 6.47
CA TYR A 50 -0.51 -1.62 6.49
C TYR A 50 -0.41 -2.45 5.22
N GLN A 51 0.81 -2.64 4.71
CA GLN A 51 1.08 -3.43 3.51
C GLN A 51 2.21 -4.42 3.76
N LEU A 52 2.04 -5.65 3.30
CA LEU A 52 3.05 -6.70 3.35
C LEU A 52 3.36 -7.18 1.94
N TYR A 53 4.65 -7.30 1.63
CA TYR A 53 5.13 -7.71 0.32
C TYR A 53 5.93 -9.01 0.43
N SER A 54 5.85 -9.83 -0.62
CA SER A 54 6.76 -10.96 -0.84
C SER A 54 8.19 -10.47 -0.99
N GLN A 55 9.17 -11.37 -0.95
CA GLN A 55 10.56 -11.03 -1.24
C GLN A 55 10.74 -10.42 -2.64
N ALA A 56 10.00 -10.93 -3.62
CA ALA A 56 10.01 -10.44 -5.00
C ALA A 56 9.29 -9.09 -5.20
N GLY A 57 8.63 -8.53 -4.17
CA GLY A 57 7.96 -7.23 -4.26
C GLY A 57 6.47 -7.26 -4.62
N ALA A 58 5.87 -8.44 -4.82
CA ALA A 58 4.42 -8.56 -4.94
C ALA A 58 3.72 -8.21 -3.61
N LEU A 59 2.68 -7.39 -3.65
CA LEU A 59 1.85 -7.03 -2.48
C LEU A 59 1.00 -8.24 -2.10
N LEU A 60 1.26 -8.86 -0.95
CA LEU A 60 0.57 -10.09 -0.53
C LEU A 60 -0.65 -9.80 0.34
N HIS A 61 -0.57 -8.76 1.17
CA HIS A 61 -1.59 -8.48 2.16
C HIS A 61 -1.67 -6.99 2.46
N THR A 62 -2.89 -6.50 2.68
CA THR A 62 -3.14 -5.17 3.24
C THR A 62 -4.11 -5.23 4.40
N ARG A 63 -3.86 -4.44 5.43
CA ARG A 63 -4.83 -4.14 6.48
C ARG A 63 -5.23 -2.68 6.40
N ASP A 64 -6.50 -2.42 6.12
CA ASP A 64 -7.10 -1.10 6.24
C ASP A 64 -7.78 -0.98 7.61
N ALA A 65 -7.08 -0.40 8.58
CA ALA A 65 -7.60 -0.28 9.94
C ALA A 65 -8.77 0.71 10.04
N SER A 66 -9.00 1.56 9.03
CA SER A 66 -10.16 2.47 9.02
C SER A 66 -11.45 1.73 8.71
N LYS A 67 -11.36 0.67 7.89
CA LYS A 67 -12.48 -0.19 7.52
C LYS A 67 -12.52 -1.48 8.33
N SER A 68 -11.48 -1.76 9.12
CA SER A 68 -11.26 -3.04 9.77
C SER A 68 -11.33 -4.21 8.76
N ILE A 69 -10.72 -4.02 7.59
CA ILE A 69 -10.67 -5.03 6.52
C ILE A 69 -9.22 -5.43 6.26
N ASP A 70 -9.03 -6.74 6.20
CA ASP A 70 -7.82 -7.40 5.73
C ASP A 70 -8.08 -7.90 4.30
N THR A 71 -7.15 -7.64 3.38
CA THR A 71 -7.22 -8.09 1.99
C THR A 71 -5.96 -8.87 1.64
N ASP A 72 -6.12 -10.10 1.18
CA ASP A 72 -5.05 -10.91 0.61
C ASP A 72 -5.10 -10.85 -0.92
N TYR A 73 -3.94 -10.87 -1.56
CA TYR A 73 -3.77 -10.82 -3.01
C TYR A 73 -3.18 -12.14 -3.49
N LEU A 74 -3.90 -12.84 -4.35
CA LEU A 74 -3.53 -14.15 -4.86
C LEU A 74 -2.96 -13.99 -6.27
N TYR A 75 -1.77 -14.54 -6.49
CA TYR A 75 -1.03 -14.39 -7.75
C TYR A 75 -0.87 -15.73 -8.47
N LEU A 76 -0.93 -15.68 -9.80
CA LEU A 76 -0.50 -16.75 -10.70
C LEU A 76 0.37 -16.14 -11.79
N ALA A 77 1.57 -16.69 -11.98
CA ALA A 77 2.54 -16.22 -12.99
C ALA A 77 2.82 -14.70 -12.96
N GLY A 78 2.80 -14.09 -11.76
CA GLY A 78 3.06 -12.65 -11.57
C GLY A 78 1.83 -11.74 -11.66
N SER A 79 0.67 -12.27 -12.07
CA SER A 79 -0.58 -11.52 -12.15
C SER A 79 -1.49 -11.83 -10.99
N VAL A 80 -2.21 -10.83 -10.47
CA VAL A 80 -3.28 -11.04 -9.48
C VAL A 80 -4.43 -11.76 -10.19
N VAL A 81 -4.83 -12.91 -9.65
CA VAL A 81 -5.98 -13.69 -10.14
C VAL A 81 -7.18 -13.60 -9.19
N ALA A 82 -6.96 -13.25 -7.93
CA ALA A 82 -8.04 -12.98 -6.99
C ALA A 82 -7.59 -12.05 -5.87
N THR A 83 -8.56 -11.34 -5.29
CA THR A 83 -8.43 -10.70 -3.99
C THR A 83 -9.41 -11.32 -3.01
N ARG A 84 -8.98 -11.50 -1.77
CA ARG A 84 -9.81 -12.02 -0.69
C ARG A 84 -9.89 -10.98 0.42
N ALA A 85 -11.04 -10.34 0.57
CA ALA A 85 -11.29 -9.34 1.60
C ALA A 85 -12.08 -9.94 2.75
N ARG A 86 -11.70 -9.62 3.99
CA ARG A 86 -12.34 -10.12 5.20
C ARG A 86 -12.28 -9.12 6.35
N PRO A 87 -13.25 -9.13 7.27
CA PRO A 87 -13.14 -8.36 8.51
C PRO A 87 -11.92 -8.78 9.32
N ALA A 88 -11.18 -7.80 9.84
CA ALA A 88 -9.97 -8.03 10.66
C ALA A 88 -10.28 -8.77 11.98
N ALA A 89 -11.52 -8.69 12.47
CA ALA A 89 -12.01 -9.43 13.63
C ALA A 89 -12.45 -10.88 13.30
N GLY A 90 -12.33 -11.30 12.04
CA GLY A 90 -12.90 -12.54 11.52
C GLY A 90 -14.35 -12.36 11.06
N GLY A 91 -14.81 -13.27 10.19
CA GLY A 91 -16.15 -13.22 9.61
C GLY A 91 -16.17 -13.72 8.17
N THR A 92 -17.27 -13.46 7.48
CA THR A 92 -17.45 -13.85 6.08
C THR A 92 -16.40 -13.18 5.19
N GLU A 93 -15.73 -13.98 4.38
CA GLU A 93 -14.76 -13.52 3.41
C GLU A 93 -15.45 -13.29 2.05
N THR A 94 -15.06 -12.24 1.33
CA THR A 94 -15.46 -12.01 -0.06
C THR A 94 -14.27 -12.25 -0.96
N VAL A 95 -14.43 -13.12 -1.95
CA VAL A 95 -13.40 -13.38 -2.97
C VAL A 95 -13.85 -12.77 -4.29
N THR A 96 -13.01 -11.88 -4.82
CA THR A 96 -13.20 -11.29 -6.15
C THR A 96 -12.12 -11.85 -7.07
N TYR A 97 -12.55 -12.54 -8.13
CA TYR A 97 -11.65 -13.08 -9.14
C TYR A 97 -11.38 -12.02 -10.21
N GLN A 98 -10.12 -11.86 -10.59
CA GLN A 98 -9.71 -11.00 -11.67
C GLN A 98 -9.82 -11.80 -12.97
N HIS A 99 -10.74 -11.40 -13.84
CA HIS A 99 -10.74 -11.88 -15.21
C HIS A 99 -9.73 -11.05 -16.00
N THR A 100 -8.89 -11.72 -16.77
CA THR A 100 -7.91 -11.09 -17.65
C THR A 100 -8.27 -11.43 -19.09
N ASP A 101 -8.15 -10.46 -19.98
CA ASP A 101 -8.20 -10.73 -21.42
C ASP A 101 -6.92 -11.44 -21.89
N ALA A 102 -6.84 -11.76 -23.18
CA ALA A 102 -5.69 -12.44 -23.78
C ALA A 102 -4.37 -11.67 -23.67
N LEU A 103 -4.42 -10.37 -23.32
CA LEU A 103 -3.26 -9.49 -23.15
C LEU A 103 -2.93 -9.26 -21.66
N GLY A 104 -3.66 -9.89 -20.73
CA GLY A 104 -3.45 -9.77 -19.29
C GLY A 104 -4.05 -8.50 -18.69
N SER A 105 -4.90 -7.78 -19.42
CA SER A 105 -5.57 -6.59 -18.91
C SER A 105 -6.80 -6.97 -18.07
N PRO A 106 -7.06 -6.28 -16.95
CA PRO A 106 -8.33 -6.33 -16.25
C PRO A 106 -9.52 -6.03 -17.18
N VAL A 107 -10.55 -6.89 -17.19
CA VAL A 107 -11.86 -6.63 -17.84
C VAL A 107 -12.97 -6.45 -16.81
#